data_AF-E9F186-F1
#
_entry.id   AF-E9F186-F1
#
_cell.length_a   1.000
_cell.length_b   1.000
_cell.length_c   1.000
_cell.angle_alpha   90.00
_cell.angle_beta   90.00
_cell.angle_gamma   90.00
#
_symmetry.space_group_name_H-M   'P 1'
#
loop_
_entity.id
_entity.type
_entity.pdbx_description
1 polymer ?
#
loop_
_entity_poly.entity_id
_entity_poly.type
_entity_poly.pdbx_seq_one_letter_code
_entity_poly.pdbx_strand_id
1 'polypeptide(L)'
;MAAKLAALPVLQSIEDCSDFSKTVEPFVDQFFALPARLVASIGSIENLQRLYVETNPLITGFAASIFLAGVFLIVSEVNRNYSQVDRMWSILPNLYIIHLAGWARMAGLPHSRIDLVATFSTLWSIRLTYNYWRRGGYNVGSEDYRWEIVKSKVPAFVFFILNATFISLIQSVLLFAFSCVPAYAILLSTRFEPNVTAADFAYFAVQLLLVISEWISDGQQWEYQTAKHQYNKNAKLPKGWDQADLDRGFITSGLWGYSRHPNFFAEQTIWFVLYQWSCYATNSLYSWTFVGSGSLFLLFQGSTWLTEAISAGKYPEYVEYQRQVGMFIPTSIWSYKAPSYKPRVIRTSELAKRHEQKKKQKQT
;
A
#
# COMPACT_ATOMS: atom_id res chain seq x y z
N MET A 1 -12.91 35.48 -2.35
CA MET A 1 -11.45 35.23 -2.26
C MET A 1 -11.01 35.06 -0.80
N ALA A 2 -11.42 35.94 0.12
CA ALA A 2 -11.06 35.85 1.55
C ALA A 2 -11.45 34.53 2.26
N ALA A 3 -12.68 34.02 2.06
CA ALA A 3 -13.11 32.75 2.67
C ALA A 3 -12.34 31.51 2.17
N LYS A 4 -11.81 31.55 0.93
CA LYS A 4 -11.02 30.45 0.34
C LYS A 4 -9.61 30.35 0.91
N LEU A 5 -9.07 31.46 1.44
CA LEU A 5 -7.75 31.52 2.06
C LEU A 5 -7.76 31.08 3.53
N ALA A 6 -8.93 31.07 4.19
CA ALA A 6 -9.09 30.64 5.58
C ALA A 6 -9.00 29.12 5.78
N ALA A 7 -9.10 28.34 4.70
CA ALA A 7 -9.01 26.88 4.76
C ALA A 7 -7.57 26.36 4.82
N LEU A 8 -6.58 27.20 4.50
CA LEU A 8 -5.15 26.85 4.58
C LEU A 8 -4.47 27.64 5.70
N PRO A 9 -3.38 27.11 6.27
CA PRO A 9 -2.60 27.83 7.27
C PRO A 9 -2.02 29.14 6.72
N VAL A 10 -1.84 30.11 7.61
CA VAL A 10 -1.01 31.28 7.33
C VAL A 10 0.43 30.91 7.67
N LEU A 11 1.25 30.74 6.64
CA LEU A 11 2.65 30.31 6.73
C LEU A 11 3.56 31.48 6.38
N GLN A 12 4.68 31.64 7.10
CA GLN A 12 5.60 32.75 6.91
C GLN A 12 6.78 32.38 6.01
N SER A 13 7.19 31.12 6.03
CA SER A 13 8.24 30.59 5.15
C SER A 13 7.83 29.26 4.52
N ILE A 14 8.62 28.81 3.53
CA ILE A 14 8.37 27.53 2.85
C ILE A 14 8.60 26.34 3.78
N GLU A 15 9.52 26.46 4.74
CA GLU A 15 9.81 25.47 5.77
C GLU A 15 8.62 25.27 6.72
N ASP A 16 7.81 26.30 6.97
CA ASP A 16 6.61 26.16 7.79
C ASP A 16 5.59 25.16 7.20
N CYS A 17 5.67 24.85 5.90
CA CYS A 17 4.83 23.85 5.24
C CYS A 17 5.08 22.42 5.76
N SER A 18 6.19 22.18 6.47
CA SER A 18 6.55 20.91 7.08
C SER A 18 6.35 20.88 8.60
N ASP A 19 5.78 21.92 9.21
CA ASP A 19 5.54 22.00 10.66
C ASP A 19 4.09 21.58 11.00
N PHE A 20 3.93 20.53 11.79
CA PHE A 20 2.62 20.01 12.18
C PHE A 20 1.77 21.03 12.95
N SER A 21 2.39 21.77 13.87
CA SER A 21 1.71 22.76 14.73
C SER A 21 1.17 23.94 13.92
N LYS A 22 1.79 24.23 12.78
CA LYS A 22 1.36 25.30 11.87
C LYS A 22 0.38 24.80 10.81
N THR A 23 0.55 23.57 10.33
CA THR A 23 -0.15 23.07 9.14
C THR A 23 -1.39 22.22 9.41
N VAL A 24 -1.48 21.62 10.61
CA VAL A 24 -2.54 20.66 10.97
C VAL A 24 -3.28 21.09 12.22
N GLU A 25 -2.57 21.36 13.32
CA GLU A 25 -3.15 21.67 14.63
C GLU A 25 -4.24 22.77 14.60
N PRO A 26 -4.09 23.89 13.84
CA PRO A 26 -5.10 24.94 13.79
C PRO A 26 -6.43 24.52 13.12
N PHE A 27 -6.45 23.38 12.43
CA PHE A 27 -7.59 22.89 11.67
C PHE A 27 -8.27 21.67 12.31
N VAL A 28 -7.77 21.18 13.44
CA VAL A 28 -8.33 20.00 14.13
C VAL A 28 -9.81 20.20 14.49
N ASP A 29 -10.21 21.39 14.91
CA ASP A 29 -11.61 21.70 15.23
C ASP A 29 -12.54 21.56 14.02
N GLN A 30 -12.02 21.75 12.80
CA GLN A 30 -12.81 21.54 11.59
C GLN A 30 -13.25 20.08 11.45
N PHE A 31 -12.42 19.12 11.89
CA PHE A 31 -12.77 17.70 11.85
C PHE A 31 -13.99 17.40 12.71
N PHE A 32 -14.00 17.90 13.95
CA PHE A 32 -15.12 17.69 14.88
C PHE A 32 -16.38 18.44 14.46
N ALA A 33 -16.24 19.62 13.85
CA ALA A 33 -17.37 20.39 13.35
C ALA A 33 -17.96 19.87 12.02
N LEU A 34 -17.18 19.11 11.24
CA LEU A 34 -17.53 18.71 9.87
C LEU A 34 -18.87 17.96 9.76
N PRO A 35 -19.21 16.98 10.63
CA PRO A 35 -20.50 16.28 10.54
C PRO A 35 -21.70 17.22 10.65
N ALA A 36 -21.70 18.15 11.61
CA ALA A 36 -22.78 19.12 11.78
C ALA A 36 -22.87 20.08 10.58
N ARG A 37 -21.73 20.54 10.07
CA ARG A 37 -21.68 21.40 8.87
C ARG A 37 -22.16 20.66 7.61
N LEU A 38 -21.83 19.39 7.45
CA LEU A 38 -22.31 18.56 6.33
C LEU A 38 -23.83 18.44 6.35
N VAL A 39 -24.43 18.14 7.51
CA VAL A 39 -25.89 18.06 7.66
C VAL A 39 -26.55 19.40 7.33
N ALA A 40 -25.97 20.52 7.78
CA ALA A 40 -26.49 21.86 7.48
C ALA A 40 -26.39 22.21 5.98
N SER A 41 -25.39 21.68 5.27
CA SER A 41 -25.13 21.99 3.87
C SER A 41 -25.79 21.04 2.86
N ILE A 42 -26.29 19.86 3.29
CA ILE A 42 -26.74 18.78 2.39
C ILE A 42 -27.88 19.17 1.45
N GLY A 43 -28.65 20.21 1.79
CA GLY A 43 -29.78 20.70 0.99
C GLY A 43 -29.39 21.53 -0.23
N SER A 44 -28.11 21.88 -0.43
CA SER A 44 -27.66 22.68 -1.56
C SER A 44 -26.27 22.26 -2.05
N ILE A 45 -26.15 22.03 -3.37
CA ILE A 45 -24.87 21.75 -4.03
C ILE A 45 -23.88 22.90 -3.82
N GLU A 46 -24.35 24.14 -3.88
CA GLU A 46 -23.51 25.32 -3.65
C GLU A 46 -22.95 25.35 -2.21
N ASN A 47 -23.79 25.03 -1.21
CA ASN A 47 -23.35 24.95 0.18
C ASN A 47 -22.34 23.82 0.40
N LEU A 48 -22.52 22.67 -0.27
CA LEU A 48 -21.56 21.57 -0.22
C LEU A 48 -20.23 21.93 -0.88
N GLN A 49 -20.26 22.59 -2.05
CA GLN A 49 -19.07 23.07 -2.72
C GLN A 49 -18.32 24.12 -1.88
N ARG A 50 -19.06 25.03 -1.24
CA ARG A 50 -18.50 26.02 -0.31
C ARG A 50 -17.85 25.32 0.89
N LEU A 51 -18.57 24.41 1.55
CA LEU A 51 -18.05 23.65 2.69
C LEU A 51 -16.76 22.89 2.33
N TYR A 52 -16.72 22.27 1.15
CA TYR A 52 -15.55 21.55 0.67
C TYR A 52 -14.31 22.45 0.52
N VAL A 53 -14.46 23.65 -0.07
CA VAL A 53 -13.35 24.60 -0.27
C VAL A 53 -12.99 25.37 1.01
N GLU A 54 -13.92 25.53 1.95
CA GLU A 54 -13.69 26.18 3.25
C GLU A 54 -13.10 25.25 4.31
N THR A 55 -13.16 23.93 4.08
CA THR A 55 -12.53 22.94 4.96
C THR A 55 -11.12 22.67 4.46
N ASN A 56 -10.16 22.61 5.38
CA ASN A 56 -8.79 22.26 5.07
C ASN A 56 -8.76 20.91 4.32
N PRO A 57 -8.09 20.81 3.16
CA PRO A 57 -8.16 19.61 2.33
C PRO A 57 -7.56 18.38 3.00
N LEU A 58 -6.59 18.55 3.91
CA LEU A 58 -6.05 17.45 4.71
C LEU A 58 -7.10 16.91 5.68
N ILE A 59 -7.88 17.79 6.32
CA ILE A 59 -8.97 17.41 7.23
C ILE A 59 -10.08 16.69 6.48
N THR A 60 -10.45 17.15 5.29
CA THR A 60 -11.41 16.46 4.42
C THR A 60 -10.95 15.05 4.07
N GLY A 61 -9.67 14.89 3.67
CA GLY A 61 -9.09 13.58 3.38
C GLY A 61 -9.04 12.66 4.61
N PHE A 62 -8.66 13.19 5.77
CA PHE A 62 -8.63 12.43 7.01
C PHE A 62 -10.04 11.99 7.43
N ALA A 63 -11.03 12.88 7.35
CA ALA A 63 -12.43 12.56 7.63
C ALA A 63 -12.97 11.46 6.70
N ALA A 64 -12.64 11.52 5.41
CA ALA A 64 -12.96 10.46 4.47
C ALA A 64 -12.32 9.12 4.88
N SER A 65 -11.06 9.12 5.34
CA SER A 65 -10.39 7.90 5.80
C SER A 65 -11.06 7.26 7.03
N ILE A 66 -11.53 8.07 7.98
CA ILE A 66 -12.25 7.60 9.17
C ILE A 66 -13.64 7.08 8.80
N PHE A 67 -14.35 7.78 7.92
CA PHE A 67 -15.62 7.31 7.40
C PHE A 67 -15.49 5.96 6.69
N LEU A 68 -14.49 5.84 5.80
CA LEU A 68 -14.21 4.60 5.08
C LEU A 68 -13.78 3.46 6.01
N ALA A 69 -13.05 3.74 7.09
CA ALA A 69 -12.75 2.75 8.11
C ALA A 69 -14.03 2.15 8.74
N GLY A 70 -15.02 3.00 9.05
CA GLY A 70 -16.33 2.54 9.52
C GLY A 70 -17.06 1.68 8.49
N VAL A 71 -17.02 2.07 7.22
CA VAL A 71 -17.58 1.28 6.11
C VAL A 71 -16.88 -0.07 5.99
N PHE A 72 -15.55 -0.13 6.03
CA PHE A 72 -14.79 -1.38 5.95
C PHE A 72 -15.10 -2.31 7.10
N LEU A 73 -15.22 -1.78 8.33
CA LEU A 73 -15.59 -2.57 9.50
C LEU A 73 -16.98 -3.19 9.34
N ILE A 74 -17.97 -2.38 8.95
CA ILE A 74 -19.35 -2.85 8.78
C ILE A 74 -19.42 -3.89 7.65
N VAL A 75 -18.88 -3.58 6.48
CA VAL A 75 -18.96 -4.46 5.30
C VAL A 75 -18.18 -5.76 5.52
N SER A 76 -17.03 -5.71 6.18
CA SER A 76 -16.25 -6.91 6.48
C SER A 76 -16.94 -7.84 7.46
N GLU A 77 -17.58 -7.31 8.51
CA GLU A 77 -18.33 -8.11 9.49
C GLU A 77 -19.62 -8.69 8.92
N VAL A 78 -20.35 -7.93 8.10
CA VAL A 78 -21.58 -8.41 7.44
C VAL A 78 -21.26 -9.54 6.46
N ASN A 79 -20.22 -9.38 5.65
CA ASN A 79 -19.88 -10.36 4.61
C ASN A 79 -18.93 -11.46 5.10
N ARG A 80 -18.40 -11.35 6.32
CA ARG A 80 -17.32 -12.20 6.86
C ARG A 80 -16.13 -12.31 5.90
N ASN A 81 -15.81 -11.20 5.24
CA ASN A 81 -14.71 -11.06 4.30
C ASN A 81 -13.89 -9.82 4.66
N TYR A 82 -12.68 -10.04 5.14
CA TYR A 82 -11.82 -9.02 5.75
C TYR A 82 -10.88 -8.33 4.76
N SER A 83 -10.98 -8.67 3.48
CA SER A 83 -10.23 -8.02 2.40
C SER A 83 -10.92 -6.79 1.80
N GLN A 84 -11.89 -6.17 2.51
CA GLN A 84 -12.58 -4.98 1.98
C GLN A 84 -11.62 -3.82 1.74
N VAL A 85 -10.71 -3.56 2.68
CA VAL A 85 -9.68 -2.52 2.52
C VAL A 85 -8.65 -2.91 1.47
N ASP A 86 -8.30 -4.20 1.35
CA ASP A 86 -7.33 -4.71 0.38
C ASP A 86 -7.76 -4.38 -1.06
N ARG A 87 -9.07 -4.42 -1.33
CA ARG A 87 -9.66 -4.04 -2.64
C ARG A 87 -9.54 -2.55 -2.94
N MET A 88 -9.50 -1.72 -1.90
CA MET A 88 -9.43 -0.27 -2.03
C MET A 88 -7.99 0.25 -2.00
N TRP A 89 -7.03 -0.62 -1.66
CA TRP A 89 -5.62 -0.30 -1.55
C TRP A 89 -5.06 0.29 -2.85
N SER A 90 -5.51 -0.21 -4.01
CA SER A 90 -5.07 0.28 -5.32
C SER A 90 -5.75 1.56 -5.81
N ILE A 91 -6.74 2.08 -5.07
CA ILE A 91 -7.62 3.16 -5.51
C ILE A 91 -7.49 4.38 -4.59
N LEU A 92 -7.60 4.19 -3.27
CA LEU A 92 -7.71 5.30 -2.32
C LEU A 92 -6.49 6.23 -2.29
N PRO A 93 -5.23 5.75 -2.33
CA PRO A 93 -4.07 6.65 -2.35
C PRO A 93 -4.13 7.69 -3.47
N ASN A 94 -4.52 7.25 -4.67
CA ASN A 94 -4.70 8.11 -5.84
C ASN A 94 -5.89 9.06 -5.64
N LEU A 95 -7.03 8.56 -5.14
CA LEU A 95 -8.20 9.42 -4.89
C LEU A 95 -7.91 10.53 -3.88
N TYR A 96 -7.11 10.28 -2.84
CA TYR A 96 -6.71 11.33 -1.91
C TYR A 96 -5.85 12.41 -2.58
N ILE A 97 -4.96 12.04 -3.50
CA ILE A 97 -4.13 12.99 -4.24
C ILE A 97 -4.97 13.76 -5.28
N ILE A 98 -5.85 13.08 -6.02
CA ILE A 98 -6.80 13.72 -6.95
C ILE A 98 -7.72 14.69 -6.21
N HIS A 99 -8.16 14.33 -5.00
CA HIS A 99 -8.90 15.22 -4.10
C HIS A 99 -8.14 16.53 -3.85
N LEU A 100 -6.84 16.47 -3.52
CA LEU A 100 -6.02 17.68 -3.35
C LEU A 100 -5.93 18.50 -4.64
N ALA A 101 -5.73 17.86 -5.81
CA ALA A 101 -5.69 18.54 -7.10
C ALA A 101 -7.02 19.25 -7.42
N GLY A 102 -8.15 18.57 -7.21
CA GLY A 102 -9.48 19.12 -7.41
C GLY A 102 -9.79 20.26 -6.43
N TRP A 103 -9.41 20.08 -5.16
CA TRP A 103 -9.55 21.11 -4.14
C TRP A 103 -8.76 22.37 -4.50
N ALA A 104 -7.49 22.24 -4.91
CA ALA A 104 -6.63 23.37 -5.30
C ALA A 104 -7.24 24.17 -6.46
N ARG A 105 -7.79 23.49 -7.47
CA ARG A 105 -8.47 24.13 -8.61
C ARG A 105 -9.72 24.90 -8.17
N MET A 106 -10.56 24.30 -7.33
CA MET A 106 -11.76 24.96 -6.81
C MET A 106 -11.43 26.14 -5.89
N ALA A 107 -10.34 26.04 -5.13
CA ALA A 107 -9.79 27.11 -4.31
C ALA A 107 -9.16 28.25 -5.13
N GLY A 108 -8.79 27.99 -6.39
CA GLY A 108 -8.09 28.95 -7.25
C GLY A 108 -6.61 29.08 -6.93
N LEU A 109 -6.00 27.99 -6.45
CA LEU A 109 -4.58 27.92 -6.09
C LEU A 109 -3.75 27.30 -7.22
N PRO A 110 -2.43 27.59 -7.28
CA PRO A 110 -1.53 26.86 -8.16
C PRO A 110 -1.61 25.35 -7.90
N HIS A 111 -1.81 24.57 -8.95
CA HIS A 111 -2.11 23.14 -8.84
C HIS A 111 -1.18 22.26 -9.70
N SER A 112 -0.32 22.84 -10.52
CA SER A 112 0.52 22.13 -11.50
C SER A 112 1.44 21.08 -10.87
N ARG A 113 2.04 21.38 -9.71
CA ARG A 113 2.87 20.42 -8.96
C ARG A 113 2.04 19.23 -8.45
N ILE A 114 0.83 19.49 -7.95
CA ILE A 114 -0.08 18.45 -7.48
C ILE A 114 -0.68 17.64 -8.63
N ASP A 115 -0.88 18.23 -9.80
CA ASP A 115 -1.27 17.49 -10.99
C ASP A 115 -0.20 16.49 -11.41
N LEU A 116 1.09 16.82 -11.24
CA LEU A 116 2.19 15.90 -11.51
C LEU A 116 2.19 14.72 -10.52
N VAL A 117 1.93 15.00 -9.24
CA VAL A 117 1.71 13.99 -8.19
C VAL A 117 0.47 13.12 -8.52
N ALA A 118 -0.63 13.73 -8.94
CA ALA A 118 -1.86 13.03 -9.34
C ALA A 118 -1.63 12.14 -10.58
N THR A 119 -0.81 12.60 -11.53
CA THR A 119 -0.50 11.86 -12.75
C THR A 119 0.28 10.58 -12.45
N PHE A 120 1.35 10.63 -11.64
CA PHE A 120 2.08 9.39 -11.31
C PHE A 120 1.19 8.45 -10.51
N SER A 121 0.45 8.96 -9.51
CA SER A 121 -0.37 8.14 -8.62
C SER A 121 -1.55 7.51 -9.37
N THR A 122 -2.06 8.16 -10.41
CA THR A 122 -3.03 7.58 -11.35
C THR A 122 -2.42 6.42 -12.14
N LEU A 123 -1.21 6.58 -12.67
CA LEU A 123 -0.52 5.49 -13.38
C LEU A 123 -0.22 4.30 -12.46
N TRP A 124 0.23 4.57 -11.23
CA TRP A 124 0.40 3.56 -10.18
C TRP A 124 -0.94 2.86 -9.85
N SER A 125 -2.03 3.62 -9.71
CA SER A 125 -3.36 3.08 -9.40
C SER A 125 -3.90 2.19 -10.52
N ILE A 126 -3.74 2.60 -11.78
CA ILE A 126 -4.10 1.79 -12.95
C ILE A 126 -3.31 0.47 -12.93
N ARG A 127 -1.99 0.54 -12.75
CA ARG A 127 -1.11 -0.64 -12.66
C ARG A 127 -1.57 -1.61 -11.57
N LEU A 128 -1.71 -1.12 -10.34
CA LEU A 128 -2.03 -1.97 -9.20
C LEU A 128 -3.44 -2.54 -9.29
N THR A 129 -4.41 -1.73 -9.75
CA THR A 129 -5.79 -2.17 -9.95
C THR A 129 -5.86 -3.27 -11.01
N TYR A 130 -5.13 -3.12 -12.13
CA TYR A 130 -5.02 -4.17 -13.14
C TYR A 130 -4.38 -5.45 -12.56
N ASN A 131 -3.30 -5.33 -11.79
CA ASN A 131 -2.63 -6.48 -11.18
C ASN A 131 -3.53 -7.21 -10.18
N TYR A 132 -4.31 -6.48 -9.38
CA TYR A 132 -5.24 -7.06 -8.43
C TYR A 132 -6.45 -7.70 -9.14
N TRP A 133 -6.99 -7.04 -10.18
CA TRP A 133 -8.07 -7.55 -11.00
C TRP A 133 -7.70 -8.85 -11.71
N ARG A 134 -6.56 -8.91 -12.42
CA ARG A 134 -6.16 -10.12 -13.16
C ARG A 134 -5.96 -11.33 -12.26
N ARG A 135 -5.61 -11.10 -10.99
CA ARG A 135 -5.50 -12.13 -9.94
C ARG A 135 -6.84 -12.57 -9.34
N GLY A 136 -7.95 -11.98 -9.79
CA GLY A 136 -9.29 -12.28 -9.29
C GLY A 136 -9.61 -11.61 -7.95
N GLY A 137 -8.88 -10.57 -7.55
CA GLY A 137 -9.08 -9.88 -6.27
C GLY A 137 -10.46 -9.21 -6.13
N TYR A 138 -11.07 -8.84 -7.27
CA TYR A 138 -12.42 -8.26 -7.32
C TYR A 138 -13.55 -9.28 -7.53
N ASN A 139 -13.23 -10.59 -7.61
CA ASN A 139 -14.25 -11.62 -7.72
C ASN A 139 -15.07 -11.70 -6.41
N VAL A 140 -16.35 -12.03 -6.54
CA VAL A 140 -17.23 -12.26 -5.38
C VAL A 140 -16.65 -13.37 -4.51
N GLY A 141 -16.52 -13.10 -3.21
CA GLY A 141 -15.93 -14.04 -2.25
C GLY A 141 -14.40 -14.08 -2.22
N SER A 142 -13.70 -13.33 -3.07
CA SER A 142 -12.24 -13.24 -3.05
C SER A 142 -11.76 -12.62 -1.73
N GLU A 143 -10.88 -13.32 -1.02
CA GLU A 143 -10.29 -12.91 0.25
C GLU A 143 -8.82 -13.33 0.29
N ASP A 144 -7.98 -12.54 0.94
CA ASP A 144 -6.61 -12.91 1.22
C ASP A 144 -6.56 -14.13 2.16
N TYR A 145 -5.94 -15.21 1.67
CA TYR A 145 -5.83 -16.48 2.38
C TYR A 145 -5.14 -16.36 3.77
N ARG A 146 -4.37 -15.30 4.02
CA ARG A 146 -3.73 -15.04 5.31
C ARG A 146 -4.76 -14.77 6.40
N TRP A 147 -5.92 -14.19 6.07
CA TRP A 147 -6.97 -13.93 7.05
C TRP A 147 -7.53 -15.21 7.66
N GLU A 148 -7.78 -16.24 6.85
CA GLU A 148 -8.19 -17.57 7.33
C GLU A 148 -7.13 -18.21 8.26
N ILE A 149 -5.84 -18.06 7.94
CA ILE A 149 -4.76 -18.55 8.80
C ILE A 149 -4.75 -17.80 10.15
N VAL A 150 -4.86 -16.48 10.14
CA VAL A 150 -4.88 -15.67 11.37
C VAL A 150 -6.11 -15.99 12.21
N LYS A 151 -7.29 -16.05 11.59
CA LYS A 151 -8.57 -16.36 12.22
C LYS A 151 -8.57 -17.73 12.89
N SER A 152 -7.91 -18.72 12.29
CA SER A 152 -7.76 -20.05 12.89
C SER A 152 -6.93 -20.09 14.19
N LYS A 153 -6.17 -19.03 14.47
CA LYS A 153 -5.22 -18.95 15.59
C LYS A 153 -5.69 -18.09 16.76
N VAL A 154 -6.78 -17.33 16.61
CA VAL A 154 -7.25 -16.39 17.63
C VAL A 154 -8.76 -16.54 17.89
N PRO A 155 -9.24 -16.25 19.11
CA PRO A 155 -10.67 -16.21 19.38
C PRO A 155 -11.40 -15.15 18.54
N ALA A 156 -12.69 -15.37 18.26
CA ALA A 156 -13.49 -14.48 17.42
C ALA A 156 -13.51 -13.02 17.90
N PHE A 157 -13.59 -12.79 19.21
CA PHE A 157 -13.55 -11.44 19.78
C PHE A 157 -12.20 -10.73 19.56
N VAL A 158 -11.08 -11.46 19.67
CA VAL A 158 -9.74 -10.91 19.39
C VAL A 158 -9.62 -10.60 17.90
N PHE A 159 -10.17 -11.45 17.03
CA PHE A 159 -10.21 -11.19 15.59
C PHE A 159 -11.06 -9.95 15.26
N PHE A 160 -12.18 -9.74 15.94
CA PHE A 160 -12.98 -8.53 15.79
C PHE A 160 -12.20 -7.27 16.19
N ILE A 161 -11.47 -7.30 17.32
CA ILE A 161 -10.59 -6.18 17.70
C ILE A 161 -9.54 -5.94 16.61
N LEU A 162 -8.90 -7.00 16.10
CA LEU A 162 -7.94 -6.90 15.00
C LEU A 162 -8.60 -6.27 13.76
N ASN A 163 -9.84 -6.66 13.44
CA ASN A 163 -10.57 -6.08 12.32
C ASN A 163 -10.87 -4.59 12.52
N ALA A 164 -11.46 -4.22 13.66
CA ALA A 164 -11.84 -2.85 13.97
C ALA A 164 -10.63 -1.90 14.00
N THR A 165 -9.53 -2.35 14.62
CA THR A 165 -8.34 -1.52 14.83
C THR A 165 -7.37 -1.59 13.66
N PHE A 166 -6.87 -2.78 13.31
CA PHE A 166 -5.81 -2.92 12.33
C PHE A 166 -6.36 -2.96 10.90
N ILE A 167 -7.25 -3.90 10.59
CA ILE A 167 -7.70 -4.15 9.22
C ILE A 167 -8.52 -2.97 8.68
N SER A 168 -9.43 -2.42 9.48
CA SER A 168 -10.33 -1.36 9.03
C SER A 168 -9.75 0.03 9.29
N LEU A 169 -9.42 0.36 10.54
CA LEU A 169 -8.99 1.72 10.91
C LEU A 169 -7.56 2.03 10.47
N ILE A 170 -6.56 1.28 10.95
CA ILE A 170 -5.14 1.56 10.66
C ILE A 170 -4.87 1.49 9.17
N GLN A 171 -5.38 0.48 8.44
CA GLN A 171 -5.17 0.41 6.99
C GLN A 171 -5.80 1.62 6.26
N SER A 172 -7.03 2.02 6.60
CA SER A 172 -7.68 3.17 5.95
C SER A 172 -6.92 4.47 6.20
N VAL A 173 -6.50 4.71 7.44
CA VAL A 173 -5.71 5.89 7.81
C VAL A 173 -4.33 5.84 7.18
N LEU A 174 -3.70 4.67 7.09
CA LEU A 174 -2.40 4.49 6.45
C LEU A 174 -2.45 4.88 4.97
N LEU A 175 -3.47 4.43 4.24
CA LEU A 175 -3.67 4.78 2.82
C LEU A 175 -3.76 6.29 2.60
N PHE A 176 -4.40 7.01 3.52
CA PHE A 176 -4.40 8.47 3.55
C PHE A 176 -3.01 9.03 3.92
N ALA A 177 -2.38 8.47 4.95
CA ALA A 177 -1.18 9.02 5.56
C ALA A 177 0.05 8.97 4.64
N PHE A 178 0.27 7.89 3.88
CA PHE A 178 1.44 7.84 3.00
C PHE A 178 1.25 8.59 1.67
N SER A 179 0.01 8.89 1.27
CA SER A 179 -0.28 9.54 -0.01
C SER A 179 -0.68 11.02 0.14
N CYS A 180 -1.74 11.29 0.90
CA CYS A 180 -2.34 12.62 1.03
C CYS A 180 -1.44 13.57 1.80
N VAL A 181 -0.86 13.11 2.90
CA VAL A 181 -0.05 13.94 3.81
C VAL A 181 1.19 14.54 3.12
N PRO A 182 2.07 13.78 2.46
CA PRO A 182 3.21 14.39 1.75
C PRO A 182 2.75 15.23 0.54
N ALA A 183 1.69 14.83 -0.17
CA ALA A 183 1.13 15.63 -1.25
C ALA A 183 0.53 16.96 -0.77
N TYR A 184 -0.04 17.00 0.44
CA TYR A 184 -0.54 18.22 1.08
C TYR A 184 0.59 19.19 1.43
N ALA A 185 1.72 18.70 1.91
CA ALA A 185 2.90 19.55 2.13
C ALA A 185 3.42 20.17 0.82
N ILE A 186 3.42 19.41 -0.28
CA ILE A 186 3.72 19.94 -1.62
C ILE A 186 2.68 20.99 -2.03
N LEU A 187 1.39 20.78 -1.71
CA LEU A 187 0.32 21.74 -2.04
C LEU A 187 0.56 23.06 -1.31
N LEU A 188 0.91 23.02 -0.03
CA LEU A 188 1.20 24.22 0.75
C LEU A 188 2.39 25.00 0.17
N SER A 189 3.45 24.32 -0.26
CA SER A 189 4.63 24.98 -0.80
C SER A 189 4.38 25.68 -2.13
N THR A 190 3.34 25.30 -2.89
CA THR A 190 2.96 26.01 -4.12
C THR A 190 2.62 27.49 -3.91
N ARG A 191 2.31 27.90 -2.68
CA ARG A 191 2.06 29.31 -2.34
C ARG A 191 3.32 30.16 -2.33
N PHE A 192 4.49 29.53 -2.16
CA PHE A 192 5.80 30.15 -2.21
C PHE A 192 6.48 29.89 -3.56
N GLU A 193 6.39 28.64 -4.03
CA GLU A 193 6.98 28.19 -5.30
C GLU A 193 5.91 27.51 -6.18
N PRO A 194 5.15 28.29 -6.97
CA PRO A 194 3.98 27.81 -7.69
C PRO A 194 4.32 26.99 -8.94
N ASN A 195 5.53 27.16 -9.47
CA ASN A 195 5.93 26.59 -10.75
C ASN A 195 6.54 25.20 -10.56
N VAL A 196 6.35 24.34 -11.56
CA VAL A 196 7.04 23.04 -11.63
C VAL A 196 8.51 23.29 -11.93
N THR A 197 9.38 22.62 -11.16
CA THR A 197 10.84 22.71 -11.25
C THR A 197 11.44 21.46 -11.90
N ALA A 198 12.72 21.50 -12.25
CA ALA A 198 13.44 20.33 -12.74
C ALA A 198 13.49 19.19 -11.69
N ALA A 199 13.54 19.53 -10.40
CA ALA A 199 13.51 18.55 -9.33
C ALA A 199 12.17 17.83 -9.25
N ASP A 200 11.05 18.54 -9.44
CA ASP A 200 9.72 17.92 -9.51
C ASP A 200 9.66 16.86 -10.64
N PHE A 201 10.21 17.16 -11.82
CA PHE A 201 10.32 16.19 -12.91
C PHE A 201 11.25 15.02 -12.59
N ALA A 202 12.34 15.25 -11.85
CA ALA A 202 13.23 14.17 -11.43
C ALA A 202 12.53 13.20 -10.45
N TYR A 203 11.83 13.72 -9.43
CA TYR A 203 11.03 12.91 -8.50
C TYR A 203 9.92 12.14 -9.21
N PHE A 204 9.23 12.78 -10.16
CA PHE A 204 8.23 12.13 -11.01
C PHE A 204 8.84 11.00 -11.84
N ALA A 205 9.97 11.24 -12.51
CA ALA A 205 10.64 10.24 -13.34
C ALA A 205 11.10 9.02 -12.51
N VAL A 206 11.67 9.25 -11.32
CA VAL A 206 12.06 8.16 -10.40
C VAL A 206 10.84 7.33 -9.99
N GLN A 207 9.72 7.96 -9.64
CA GLN A 207 8.50 7.23 -9.30
C GLN A 207 7.94 6.44 -10.49
N LEU A 208 7.99 6.98 -11.71
CA LEU A 208 7.59 6.22 -12.90
C LEU A 208 8.49 5.00 -13.15
N LEU A 209 9.81 5.14 -12.98
CA LEU A 209 10.73 4.01 -13.10
C LEU A 209 10.44 2.92 -12.07
N LEU A 210 10.06 3.31 -10.84
CA LEU A 210 9.64 2.38 -9.81
C LEU A 210 8.31 1.68 -10.16
N VAL A 211 7.31 2.41 -10.69
CA VAL A 211 6.05 1.82 -11.20
C VAL A 211 6.31 0.83 -12.33
N ILE A 212 7.28 1.12 -13.22
CA ILE A 212 7.71 0.18 -14.27
C ILE A 212 8.36 -1.06 -13.65
N SER A 213 9.21 -0.89 -12.63
CA SER A 213 9.79 -2.02 -11.88
C SER A 213 8.72 -2.91 -11.24
N GLU A 214 7.69 -2.33 -10.64
CA GLU A 214 6.52 -3.06 -10.12
C GLU A 214 5.80 -3.82 -11.22
N TRP A 215 5.54 -3.19 -12.37
CA TRP A 215 4.89 -3.84 -13.51
C TRP A 215 5.68 -5.06 -14.01
N ILE A 216 7.01 -4.92 -14.12
CA ILE A 216 7.90 -6.02 -14.54
C ILE A 216 7.89 -7.15 -13.51
N SER A 217 8.10 -6.84 -12.23
CA SER A 217 8.16 -7.85 -11.16
C SER A 217 6.81 -8.57 -10.94
N ASP A 218 5.70 -7.83 -11.00
CA ASP A 218 4.36 -8.40 -10.97
C ASP A 218 4.10 -9.28 -12.20
N GLY A 219 4.57 -8.86 -13.39
CA GLY A 219 4.49 -9.63 -14.64
C GLY A 219 5.24 -10.96 -14.54
N GLN A 220 6.48 -10.94 -14.07
CA GLN A 220 7.30 -12.14 -13.83
C GLN A 220 6.59 -13.13 -12.89
N GLN A 221 6.03 -12.62 -11.78
CA GLN A 221 5.28 -13.45 -10.84
C GLN A 221 4.01 -14.03 -11.46
N TRP A 222 3.28 -13.23 -12.25
CA TRP A 222 2.06 -13.66 -12.92
C TRP A 222 2.32 -14.79 -13.93
N GLU A 223 3.35 -14.63 -14.77
CA GLU A 223 3.77 -15.65 -15.75
C GLU A 223 4.16 -16.95 -15.06
N TYR A 224 4.97 -16.86 -14.00
CA TYR A 224 5.35 -18.03 -13.20
C TYR A 224 4.14 -18.74 -12.60
N GLN A 225 3.25 -18.02 -11.91
CA GLN A 225 2.08 -18.64 -11.27
C GLN A 225 1.13 -19.26 -12.29
N THR A 226 0.98 -18.62 -13.46
CA THR A 226 0.18 -19.15 -14.57
C THR A 226 0.76 -20.47 -15.09
N ALA A 227 2.07 -20.50 -15.37
CA ALA A 227 2.77 -21.71 -15.82
C ALA A 227 2.67 -22.83 -14.78
N LYS A 228 2.93 -22.52 -13.51
CA LYS A 228 2.80 -23.47 -12.40
C LYS A 228 1.39 -24.03 -12.26
N HIS A 229 0.35 -23.19 -12.39
CA HIS A 229 -1.04 -23.65 -12.31
C HIS A 229 -1.37 -24.60 -13.47
N GLN A 230 -0.94 -24.28 -14.70
CA GLN A 230 -1.11 -25.16 -15.86
C GLN A 230 -0.40 -26.50 -15.68
N TYR A 231 0.84 -26.47 -15.19
CA TYR A 231 1.63 -27.68 -14.90
C TYR A 231 0.94 -28.57 -13.87
N ASN A 232 0.47 -28.00 -12.76
CA ASN A 232 -0.23 -28.75 -11.71
C ASN A 232 -1.56 -29.35 -12.19
N LYS A 233 -2.25 -28.69 -13.12
CA LYS A 233 -3.55 -29.15 -13.63
C LYS A 233 -3.40 -30.29 -14.64
N ASN A 234 -2.44 -30.16 -15.56
CA ASN A 234 -2.38 -31.01 -16.76
C ASN A 234 -1.14 -31.93 -16.80
N ALA A 235 -0.22 -31.80 -15.84
CA ALA A 235 1.09 -32.48 -15.82
C ALA A 235 1.95 -32.25 -17.08
N LYS A 236 1.65 -31.23 -17.88
CA LYS A 236 2.39 -30.85 -19.09
C LYS A 236 3.28 -29.66 -18.80
N LEU A 237 4.57 -29.78 -19.12
CA LEU A 237 5.55 -28.70 -18.96
C LEU A 237 5.24 -27.56 -19.95
N PRO A 238 4.91 -26.34 -19.48
CA PRO A 238 4.72 -25.20 -20.35
C PRO A 238 6.01 -24.83 -21.09
N LYS A 239 5.88 -24.33 -22.33
CA LYS A 239 7.04 -23.93 -23.14
C LYS A 239 7.84 -22.82 -22.44
N GLY A 240 9.17 -22.96 -22.42
CA GLY A 240 10.08 -21.97 -21.83
C GLY A 240 10.26 -22.08 -20.31
N TRP A 241 9.70 -23.12 -19.68
CA TRP A 241 9.87 -23.40 -18.27
C TRP A 241 10.55 -24.76 -18.06
N ASP A 242 11.45 -24.82 -17.09
CA ASP A 242 12.06 -26.08 -16.66
C ASP A 242 11.24 -26.72 -15.54
N GLN A 243 11.18 -28.05 -15.54
CA GLN A 243 10.46 -28.80 -14.52
C GLN A 243 10.97 -28.47 -13.10
N ALA A 244 12.30 -28.33 -12.95
CA ALA A 244 12.90 -28.02 -11.66
C ALA A 244 12.41 -26.69 -11.07
N ASP A 245 12.13 -25.67 -11.89
CA ASP A 245 11.66 -24.36 -11.43
C ASP A 245 10.19 -24.39 -11.00
N LEU A 246 9.37 -25.18 -11.70
CA LEU A 246 7.96 -25.34 -11.33
C LEU A 246 7.79 -26.23 -10.09
N ASP A 247 8.60 -27.30 -9.99
CA ASP A 247 8.63 -28.19 -8.82
C ASP A 247 9.12 -27.47 -7.56
N ARG A 248 10.01 -26.48 -7.69
CA ARG A 248 10.46 -25.61 -6.58
C ARG A 248 9.29 -24.89 -5.91
N GLY A 249 8.32 -24.45 -6.72
CA GLY A 249 7.06 -23.87 -6.26
C GLY A 249 7.07 -22.36 -5.99
N PHE A 250 8.17 -21.66 -6.22
CA PHE A 250 8.25 -20.19 -6.23
C PHE A 250 9.25 -19.70 -7.29
N ILE A 251 9.09 -18.46 -7.75
CA ILE A 251 9.99 -17.82 -8.72
C ILE A 251 11.31 -17.40 -8.06
N THR A 252 12.42 -17.59 -8.78
CA THR A 252 13.77 -17.18 -8.34
C THR A 252 14.59 -16.53 -9.46
N SER A 253 13.97 -16.24 -10.60
CA SER A 253 14.60 -15.64 -11.79
C SER A 253 14.12 -14.21 -12.02
N GLY A 254 14.81 -13.47 -12.89
CA GLY A 254 14.51 -12.07 -13.12
C GLY A 254 14.79 -11.22 -11.88
N LEU A 255 13.90 -10.28 -11.55
CA LEU A 255 14.06 -9.42 -10.37
C LEU A 255 13.97 -10.22 -9.06
N TRP A 256 13.22 -11.32 -9.08
CA TRP A 256 13.09 -12.25 -7.96
C TRP A 256 14.40 -13.00 -7.64
N GLY A 257 15.37 -13.00 -8.54
CA GLY A 257 16.71 -13.53 -8.26
C GLY A 257 17.57 -12.64 -7.36
N TYR A 258 17.21 -11.36 -7.22
CA TYR A 258 17.99 -10.33 -6.52
C TYR A 258 17.28 -9.75 -5.30
N SER A 259 15.95 -9.72 -5.31
CA SER A 259 15.11 -9.38 -4.17
C SER A 259 14.02 -10.42 -4.06
N ARG A 260 13.67 -10.84 -2.83
CA ARG A 260 12.59 -11.82 -2.64
C ARG A 260 11.21 -11.23 -2.82
N HIS A 261 11.07 -9.90 -2.72
CA HIS A 261 9.84 -9.16 -2.95
C HIS A 261 10.14 -7.85 -3.68
N PRO A 262 10.57 -7.91 -4.96
CA PRO A 262 11.02 -6.72 -5.71
C PRO A 262 9.90 -5.70 -5.92
N ASN A 263 8.66 -6.16 -6.12
CA ASN A 263 7.48 -5.30 -6.19
C ASN A 263 7.22 -4.60 -4.85
N PHE A 264 7.36 -5.29 -3.72
CA PHE A 264 7.17 -4.69 -2.40
C PHE A 264 8.27 -3.68 -2.06
N PHE A 265 9.50 -3.92 -2.51
CA PHE A 265 10.58 -2.95 -2.38
C PHE A 265 10.28 -1.69 -3.19
N ALA A 266 9.85 -1.83 -4.44
CA ALA A 266 9.47 -0.71 -5.29
C ALA A 266 8.28 0.07 -4.70
N GLU A 267 7.23 -0.62 -4.23
CA GLU A 267 6.04 -0.03 -3.59
C GLU A 267 6.41 0.84 -2.38
N GLN A 268 7.20 0.28 -1.46
CA GLN A 268 7.74 1.03 -0.31
C GLN A 268 8.57 2.25 -0.75
N THR A 269 9.39 2.08 -1.78
CA THR A 269 10.26 3.15 -2.29
C THR A 269 9.47 4.27 -2.96
N ILE A 270 8.38 3.98 -3.69
CA ILE A 270 7.52 4.99 -4.34
C ILE A 270 7.01 5.99 -3.31
N TRP A 271 6.40 5.50 -2.22
CA TRP A 271 5.82 6.36 -1.20
C TRP A 271 6.87 7.05 -0.33
N PHE A 272 8.04 6.44 -0.16
CA PHE A 272 9.18 7.12 0.44
C PHE A 272 9.73 8.25 -0.45
N VAL A 273 9.78 8.06 -1.77
CA VAL A 273 10.20 9.09 -2.73
C VAL A 273 9.19 10.24 -2.76
N LEU A 274 7.88 9.97 -2.63
CA LEU A 274 6.88 11.03 -2.46
C LEU A 274 7.09 11.82 -1.16
N TYR A 275 7.41 11.14 -0.06
CA TYR A 275 7.81 11.80 1.19
C TYR A 275 9.06 12.68 1.00
N GLN A 276 10.10 12.18 0.34
CA GLN A 276 11.31 12.95 0.06
C GLN A 276 11.05 14.14 -0.87
N TRP A 277 10.14 13.98 -1.84
CA TRP A 277 9.68 15.08 -2.68
C TRP A 277 8.99 16.14 -1.82
N SER A 278 8.15 15.75 -0.84
CA SER A 278 7.55 16.72 0.09
C SER A 278 8.60 17.47 0.91
N CYS A 279 9.63 16.78 1.42
CA CYS A 279 10.72 17.40 2.16
C CYS A 279 11.49 18.41 1.29
N TYR A 280 11.82 18.03 0.06
CA TYR A 280 12.46 18.94 -0.90
C TYR A 280 11.57 20.15 -1.21
N ALA A 281 10.28 19.93 -1.46
CA ALA A 281 9.33 20.97 -1.79
C ALA A 281 9.10 21.97 -0.64
N THR A 282 9.34 21.58 0.60
CA THR A 282 9.24 22.45 1.79
C THR A 282 10.62 22.92 2.28
N ASN A 283 11.69 22.74 1.51
CA ASN A 283 13.08 23.04 1.91
C ASN A 283 13.47 22.47 3.29
N SER A 284 12.97 21.29 3.62
CA SER A 284 13.18 20.63 4.91
C SER A 284 13.93 19.32 4.71
N LEU A 285 14.88 18.99 5.61
CA LEU A 285 15.61 17.72 5.52
C LEU A 285 14.77 16.52 5.96
N TYR A 286 13.87 16.74 6.91
CA TYR A 286 12.94 15.75 7.44
C TYR A 286 11.63 16.44 7.81
N SER A 287 10.54 15.67 7.84
CA SER A 287 9.19 16.19 8.13
C SER A 287 8.35 15.14 8.84
N TRP A 288 7.34 15.60 9.62
CA TRP A 288 6.35 14.71 10.23
C TRP A 288 5.57 13.89 9.19
N THR A 289 5.55 14.33 7.93
CA THR A 289 4.95 13.60 6.81
C THR A 289 5.57 12.21 6.61
N PHE A 290 6.75 11.93 7.19
CA PHE A 290 7.38 10.61 7.20
C PHE A 290 6.52 9.52 7.84
N VAL A 291 5.64 9.87 8.79
CA VAL A 291 4.85 8.89 9.56
C VAL A 291 4.08 7.93 8.65
N GLY A 292 3.58 8.41 7.50
CA GLY A 292 2.92 7.57 6.50
C GLY A 292 3.85 6.49 5.93
N SER A 293 4.96 6.89 5.29
CA SER A 293 5.90 5.95 4.67
C SER A 293 6.63 5.07 5.70
N GLY A 294 6.93 5.59 6.89
CA GLY A 294 7.48 4.80 7.99
C GLY A 294 6.52 3.72 8.47
N SER A 295 5.23 4.04 8.60
CA SER A 295 4.19 3.05 8.94
C SER A 295 3.99 2.01 7.83
N LEU A 296 4.13 2.41 6.57
CA LEU A 296 4.09 1.50 5.43
C LEU A 296 5.24 0.48 5.49
N PHE A 297 6.47 0.91 5.81
CA PHE A 297 7.61 -0.01 5.99
C PHE A 297 7.34 -1.05 7.08
N LEU A 298 6.77 -0.64 8.22
CA LEU A 298 6.41 -1.55 9.31
C LEU A 298 5.34 -2.56 8.89
N LEU A 299 4.31 -2.09 8.15
CA LEU A 299 3.27 -2.96 7.60
C LEU A 299 3.87 -4.03 6.68
N PHE A 300 4.70 -3.61 5.72
CA PHE A 300 5.35 -4.51 4.77
C PHE A 300 6.29 -5.48 5.48
N GLN A 301 7.06 -5.03 6.48
CA GLN A 301 7.94 -5.91 7.25
C GLN A 301 7.16 -7.02 7.96
N GLY A 302 6.04 -6.71 8.62
CA GLY A 302 5.20 -7.69 9.30
C GLY A 302 4.47 -8.63 8.33
N SER A 303 3.87 -8.07 7.27
CA SER A 303 3.13 -8.79 6.23
C SER A 303 4.01 -9.77 5.46
N THR A 304 5.23 -9.33 5.08
CA THR A 304 6.20 -10.16 4.38
C THR A 304 6.73 -11.27 5.28
N TRP A 305 7.04 -10.98 6.55
CA TRP A 305 7.48 -12.02 7.49
C TRP A 305 6.46 -13.17 7.60
N LEU A 306 5.18 -12.86 7.73
CA LEU A 306 4.11 -13.87 7.77
C LEU A 306 4.07 -14.68 6.46
N THR A 307 4.16 -13.98 5.33
CA THR A 307 4.12 -14.59 3.98
C THR A 307 5.30 -15.53 3.74
N GLU A 308 6.49 -15.13 4.17
CA GLU A 308 7.70 -15.95 4.07
C GLU A 308 7.66 -17.13 5.03
N ALA A 309 7.14 -16.98 6.24
CA ALA A 309 6.96 -18.09 7.18
C ALA A 309 6.04 -19.19 6.61
N ILE A 310 4.96 -18.78 5.93
CA ILE A 310 4.06 -19.71 5.22
C ILE A 310 4.79 -20.39 4.06
N SER A 311 5.56 -19.61 3.29
CA SER A 311 6.30 -20.11 2.13
C SER A 311 7.40 -21.10 2.53
N ALA A 312 8.15 -20.81 3.58
CA ALA A 312 9.16 -21.70 4.15
C ALA A 312 8.57 -23.00 4.71
N GLY A 313 7.36 -22.95 5.26
CA GLY A 313 6.65 -24.16 5.69
C GLY A 313 6.17 -25.04 4.52
N LYS A 314 5.97 -24.45 3.33
CA LYS A 314 5.43 -25.13 2.15
C LYS A 314 6.52 -25.62 1.19
N TYR A 315 7.57 -24.84 0.98
CA TYR A 315 8.60 -25.09 -0.02
C TYR A 315 9.97 -25.30 0.67
N PRO A 316 10.51 -26.54 0.66
CA PRO A 316 11.76 -26.86 1.34
C PRO A 316 12.95 -25.99 0.95
N GLU A 317 13.02 -25.56 -0.31
CA GLU A 317 14.11 -24.73 -0.83
C GLU A 317 14.02 -23.26 -0.43
N TYR A 318 12.87 -22.81 0.05
CA TYR A 318 12.66 -21.38 0.33
C TYR A 318 13.63 -20.85 1.40
N VAL A 319 14.05 -21.71 2.35
CA VAL A 319 15.05 -21.35 3.36
C VAL A 319 16.41 -21.06 2.73
N GLU A 320 16.79 -21.77 1.66
CA GLU A 320 18.03 -21.52 0.94
C GLU A 320 17.95 -20.24 0.11
N TYR A 321 16.79 -19.99 -0.50
CA TYR A 321 16.49 -18.72 -1.14
C TYR A 321 16.59 -17.52 -0.18
N GLN A 322 16.06 -17.66 1.04
CA GLN A 322 16.17 -16.63 2.09
C GLN A 322 17.62 -16.33 2.51
N ARG A 323 18.53 -17.29 2.40
CA ARG A 323 19.96 -17.10 2.74
C ARG A 323 20.73 -16.33 1.68
N GLN A 324 20.38 -16.51 0.41
CA GLN A 324 21.13 -15.96 -0.71
C GLN A 324 20.61 -14.61 -1.20
N VAL A 325 19.28 -14.41 -1.15
CA VAL A 325 18.61 -13.25 -1.76
C VAL A 325 17.98 -12.41 -0.67
N GLY A 326 18.23 -11.09 -0.62
CA GLY A 326 17.65 -10.20 0.40
C GLY A 326 16.13 -10.03 0.28
N MET A 327 15.44 -9.74 1.40
CA MET A 327 13.97 -9.64 1.45
C MET A 327 13.43 -8.55 0.51
N PHE A 328 13.97 -7.34 0.64
CA PHE A 328 13.59 -6.16 -0.15
C PHE A 328 14.79 -5.63 -0.94
N ILE A 329 15.90 -5.38 -0.24
CA ILE A 329 17.14 -4.83 -0.83
C ILE A 329 18.04 -6.01 -1.27
N PRO A 330 18.61 -5.98 -2.48
CA PRO A 330 19.59 -6.96 -2.92
C PRO A 330 20.82 -7.01 -2.02
N THR A 331 21.20 -8.22 -1.60
CA THR A 331 22.40 -8.49 -0.79
C THR A 331 23.61 -8.89 -1.63
N SER A 332 23.41 -9.12 -2.93
CA SER A 332 24.42 -9.60 -3.87
C SER A 332 24.12 -9.08 -5.27
N ILE A 333 25.17 -8.90 -6.08
CA ILE A 333 25.07 -8.63 -7.52
C ILE A 333 24.82 -9.91 -8.33
N TRP A 334 24.87 -11.07 -7.68
CA TRP A 334 24.64 -12.38 -8.29
C TRP A 334 23.21 -12.83 -7.99
N SER A 335 22.53 -13.32 -9.03
CA SER A 335 21.20 -13.93 -8.88
C SER A 335 21.28 -15.22 -8.05
N TYR A 336 20.15 -15.59 -7.45
CA TYR A 336 19.96 -16.88 -6.76
C TYR A 336 20.54 -18.06 -7.55
N LYS A 337 21.23 -18.96 -6.84
CA LYS A 337 21.71 -20.23 -7.38
C LYS A 337 21.07 -21.37 -6.62
N ALA A 338 20.32 -22.20 -7.34
CA ALA A 338 19.71 -23.40 -6.76
C ALA A 338 20.80 -24.32 -6.17
N PRO A 339 20.55 -24.93 -5.00
CA PRO A 339 21.50 -25.85 -4.40
C PRO A 339 21.72 -27.07 -5.29
N SER A 340 22.95 -27.60 -5.30
CA SER A 340 23.30 -28.81 -6.06
C SER A 340 22.69 -30.09 -5.49
N TYR A 341 22.20 -30.05 -4.25
CA TYR A 341 21.51 -31.15 -3.57
C TYR A 341 19.99 -30.95 -3.62
N LYS A 342 19.21 -32.04 -3.73
CA LYS A 342 17.75 -31.96 -3.62
C LYS A 342 17.37 -31.71 -2.15
N PRO A 343 16.75 -30.56 -1.80
CA PRO A 343 16.26 -30.34 -0.45
C PRO A 343 15.21 -31.40 -0.12
N ARG A 344 15.23 -31.92 1.12
CA ARG A 344 14.33 -33.01 1.55
C ARG A 344 12.87 -32.53 1.47
N VAL A 345 12.14 -32.99 0.46
CA VAL A 345 10.70 -32.72 0.33
C VAL A 345 9.96 -33.54 1.38
N ILE A 346 9.63 -32.92 2.52
CA ILE A 346 8.71 -33.53 3.48
C ILE A 346 7.32 -33.46 2.84
N ARG A 347 6.87 -34.57 2.23
CA ARG A 347 5.52 -34.64 1.65
C ARG A 347 4.48 -34.37 2.74
N THR A 348 3.34 -33.78 2.38
CA THR A 348 2.23 -33.51 3.31
C THR A 348 1.78 -34.76 4.06
N SER A 349 1.94 -35.94 3.46
CA SER A 349 1.71 -37.25 4.09
C SER A 349 2.69 -37.59 5.21
N GLU A 350 3.95 -37.15 5.12
CA GLU A 350 4.95 -37.31 6.19
C GLU A 350 4.70 -36.33 7.34
N LEU A 351 4.23 -35.12 7.06
CA LEU A 351 3.77 -34.16 8.08
C LEU A 351 2.54 -34.67 8.83
N ALA A 352 1.57 -35.26 8.11
CA ALA A 352 0.39 -35.91 8.70
C ALA A 352 0.80 -37.08 9.61
N LYS A 353 1.71 -37.96 9.15
CA LYS A 353 2.28 -39.05 9.96
C LYS A 353 3.00 -38.53 11.21
N ARG A 354 3.76 -37.44 11.11
CA ARG A 354 4.42 -36.81 12.26
C ARG A 354 3.42 -36.20 13.26
N HIS A 355 2.33 -35.63 12.77
CA HIS A 355 1.24 -35.13 13.62
C HIS A 355 0.49 -36.26 14.34
N GLU A 356 0.23 -37.37 13.66
CA GLU A 356 -0.35 -38.57 14.29
C GLU A 356 0.60 -39.19 15.32
N GLN A 357 1.89 -39.27 15.03
CA GLN A 357 2.91 -39.75 15.98
C GLN A 357 3.03 -38.85 17.21
N LYS A 358 3.01 -37.51 17.03
CA LYS A 358 3.00 -36.55 18.14
C LYS A 358 1.71 -36.63 18.98
N LYS A 359 0.55 -36.93 18.37
CA LYS A 359 -0.69 -37.17 19.11
C LYS A 359 -0.62 -38.46 19.91
N LYS A 360 -0.07 -39.54 19.36
CA LYS A 360 0.13 -40.81 20.07
C LYS A 360 1.10 -40.68 21.25
N GLN A 361 2.20 -39.96 21.09
CA GLN A 361 3.17 -39.70 22.17
C GLN A 361 2.65 -38.80 23.31
N LYS A 362 1.55 -38.05 23.09
CA LYS A 362 0.89 -37.26 24.14
C LYS A 362 -0.22 -38.04 24.87
N GLN A 363 -0.53 -39.26 24.42
CA GLN A 363 -1.58 -40.12 24.99
C GLN A 363 -1.01 -41.33 25.75
N THR A 364 0.27 -41.64 25.58
CA THR A 364 1.13 -42.36 26.53
C THR A 364 1.81 -41.37 27.46
#